data_AF-A0A150GVU0-F1
#
_entry.id   AF-A0A150GVU0-F1
#
_cell.length_a   1.000
_cell.length_b   1.000
_cell.length_c   1.000
_cell.angle_alpha   90.00
_cell.angle_beta   90.00
_cell.angle_gamma   90.00
#
_symmetry.space_group_name_H-M   'P 1'
#
loop_
_entity.id
_entity.type
_entity.pdbx_description
1 polymer ?
#
loop_
_entity_poly.entity_id
_entity_poly.type
_entity_poly.pdbx_seq_one_letter_code
_entity_poly.pdbx_strand_id
1 'polypeptide(L)'
;MLLADGGGMYTLVSSTQPKRLFAGLTSGGLARVGSSKALAEMLYGGLTPFTDYVATCSYGKARFDQQNTRILTVKLPCNGTGHVTGMRWTSDSCSQDNLFNWMYEVEYYIDNVLKPPSWNHRRFRHHIIITPRNMTGWAGAGCDWSGVGSVGMAQGSWSYAWISGDSWQTKQVYLHEMGHNYNLMHAATLENGSPDSCSHCDWSSAMGFCCDTRCMSAPHSWQMGWAKPAAVVSVKQLTRGNTLAYELPSAIMSDAHYLQVTTNWLNNSAVSESAASRLGGSAFYSPANASFLFSYRLRFDDFDEVPDGFSGGTNVHLFTVDSQYDLRDSVHLALLTADSPVWTDPSGTLVVRQVAADNMSAIVTVCRPEPEASYEQCMDFWDNDCDGLIGEAGLPGLPPSSSFAPTIAIPTTFSSSPTSLPSSTTTALLATAASSLPSITTTPPVHVSTSAR
;
A
#
# COMPACT_ATOMS: atom_id res chain seq x y z
N MET A 1 26.23 4.82 -8.43
CA MET A 1 27.69 5.02 -8.51
C MET A 1 27.96 6.05 -9.60
N LEU A 2 28.52 7.22 -9.30
CA LEU A 2 28.57 8.32 -10.28
C LEU A 2 29.83 9.20 -10.18
N LEU A 3 30.30 9.66 -11.35
CA LEU A 3 30.64 11.06 -11.60
C LEU A 3 30.38 11.40 -13.08
N ALA A 4 30.41 12.69 -13.42
CA ALA A 4 30.01 13.24 -14.72
C ALA A 4 30.87 12.69 -15.90
N ASP A 5 30.43 12.76 -17.17
CA ASP A 5 29.40 13.63 -17.75
C ASP A 5 28.57 12.95 -18.85
N GLY A 6 27.53 13.66 -19.34
CA GLY A 6 26.81 13.37 -20.59
C GLY A 6 25.91 12.13 -20.65
N GLY A 7 24.59 12.38 -20.79
CA GLY A 7 23.65 11.54 -21.55
C GLY A 7 23.36 10.10 -21.07
N GLY A 8 23.58 9.76 -19.80
CA GLY A 8 23.30 8.41 -19.28
C GLY A 8 21.88 8.22 -18.72
N MET A 9 21.27 7.06 -18.96
CA MET A 9 20.04 6.58 -18.31
C MET A 9 20.41 5.82 -17.01
N TYR A 10 19.80 6.15 -15.87
CA TYR A 10 20.26 5.69 -14.56
C TYR A 10 19.51 4.44 -14.07
N THR A 11 20.13 3.25 -14.14
CA THR A 11 19.65 2.11 -13.33
C THR A 11 20.10 2.26 -11.91
N LEU A 12 19.12 2.31 -11.00
CA LEU A 12 19.39 2.65 -9.63
C LEU A 12 18.16 2.37 -8.77
N VAL A 13 18.35 1.65 -7.67
CA VAL A 13 17.33 1.57 -6.62
C VAL A 13 17.26 2.94 -5.91
N SER A 14 16.27 3.77 -6.28
CA SER A 14 15.77 5.05 -5.70
C SER A 14 16.67 6.33 -5.67
N SER A 15 16.35 7.47 -5.00
CA SER A 15 16.83 8.83 -5.44
C SER A 15 16.58 10.15 -4.60
N THR A 16 17.36 11.28 -4.78
CA THR A 16 17.00 12.79 -4.78
C THR A 16 17.62 13.92 -3.90
N GLN A 17 17.36 15.26 -4.07
CA GLN A 17 17.06 16.20 -5.23
C GLN A 17 17.60 17.63 -4.90
N PRO A 18 16.91 18.70 -4.38
CA PRO A 18 15.49 19.19 -4.29
C PRO A 18 15.34 20.63 -4.91
N LYS A 19 14.40 21.60 -4.70
CA LYS A 19 12.97 21.78 -4.27
C LYS A 19 12.43 23.17 -4.79
N ARG A 20 11.11 23.46 -4.73
CA ARG A 20 10.47 24.82 -4.57
C ARG A 20 9.64 24.78 -3.27
N LEU A 21 9.39 25.85 -2.51
CA LEU A 21 10.03 27.17 -2.40
C LEU A 21 9.84 27.62 -0.94
N PHE A 22 10.93 27.87 -0.19
CA PHE A 22 10.87 28.38 1.19
C PHE A 22 11.79 29.60 1.32
N ALA A 23 11.38 30.60 2.12
CA ALA A 23 12.18 31.79 2.41
C ALA A 23 12.85 31.67 3.79
N GLY A 24 14.03 32.27 3.96
CA GLY A 24 14.59 32.52 5.29
C GLY A 24 15.65 31.53 5.82
N LEU A 25 16.43 30.87 4.96
CA LEU A 25 17.69 30.23 5.38
C LEU A 25 18.87 30.69 4.50
N THR A 26 20.04 30.82 5.12
CA THR A 26 21.23 31.40 4.49
C THR A 26 21.88 30.45 3.48
N SER A 27 22.73 30.98 2.60
CA SER A 27 23.19 30.35 1.36
C SER A 27 24.23 29.23 1.56
N GLY A 28 23.84 28.14 2.22
CA GLY A 28 24.44 26.82 2.02
C GLY A 28 24.24 26.36 0.58
N GLY A 29 25.25 25.76 -0.03
CA GLY A 29 25.26 25.48 -1.47
C GLY A 29 24.13 24.54 -1.92
N LEU A 30 23.42 24.93 -2.99
CA LEU A 30 22.46 24.05 -3.68
C LEU A 30 23.17 22.76 -4.11
N ALA A 31 22.81 21.64 -3.47
CA ALA A 31 23.38 20.34 -3.78
C ALA A 31 23.12 19.97 -5.25
N ARG A 32 24.10 19.34 -5.91
CA ARG A 32 23.93 18.90 -7.31
C ARG A 32 22.87 17.79 -7.41
N VAL A 33 21.69 18.21 -7.86
CA VAL A 33 20.63 17.40 -8.47
C VAL A 33 21.25 16.32 -9.37
N GLY A 34 20.69 15.10 -9.32
CA GLY A 34 21.08 13.97 -10.19
C GLY A 34 22.22 13.08 -9.70
N SER A 35 22.89 13.39 -8.57
CA SER A 35 24.02 12.55 -8.11
C SER A 35 23.58 11.29 -7.36
N SER A 36 24.32 10.18 -7.53
CA SER A 36 24.09 8.94 -6.77
C SER A 36 24.51 9.04 -5.28
N LYS A 37 24.88 10.24 -4.80
CA LYS A 37 25.02 10.55 -3.37
C LYS A 37 23.75 11.15 -2.81
N ALA A 38 23.18 12.19 -3.44
CA ALA A 38 21.92 12.80 -3.02
C ALA A 38 20.80 11.75 -2.95
N LEU A 39 20.77 10.91 -3.99
CA LEU A 39 20.21 9.57 -4.02
C LEU A 39 20.28 8.78 -2.69
N ALA A 40 21.48 8.41 -2.27
CA ALA A 40 21.72 7.59 -1.09
C ALA A 40 21.33 8.33 0.20
N GLU A 41 21.35 9.66 0.16
CA GLU A 41 20.87 10.52 1.24
C GLU A 41 19.35 10.44 1.40
N MET A 42 18.55 10.52 0.33
CA MET A 42 17.08 10.30 0.44
C MET A 42 16.78 8.88 0.95
N LEU A 43 17.54 7.90 0.49
CA LEU A 43 17.26 6.51 0.81
C LEU A 43 17.64 6.07 2.22
N TYR A 44 18.81 6.50 2.69
CA TYR A 44 19.43 5.98 3.91
C TYR A 44 20.04 7.08 4.81
N GLY A 45 19.68 8.34 4.60
CA GLY A 45 20.20 9.49 5.33
C GLY A 45 19.18 10.64 5.41
N GLY A 46 19.68 11.88 5.52
CA GLY A 46 18.81 13.02 5.81
C GLY A 46 18.08 12.87 7.15
N LEU A 47 16.91 13.52 7.27
CA LEU A 47 16.08 13.46 8.48
C LEU A 47 15.03 12.33 8.42
N THR A 48 14.53 12.01 7.23
CA THR A 48 13.32 11.19 7.04
C THR A 48 13.48 10.20 5.87
N PRO A 49 14.48 9.30 5.93
CA PRO A 49 14.84 8.46 4.79
C PRO A 49 13.76 7.46 4.37
N PHE A 50 13.89 6.95 3.14
CA PHE A 50 13.04 5.85 2.66
C PHE A 50 13.18 4.56 3.49
N THR A 51 14.34 4.30 4.11
CA THR A 51 14.50 3.22 5.11
C THR A 51 13.45 3.30 6.20
N ASP A 52 13.23 4.50 6.72
CA ASP A 52 12.44 4.74 7.93
C ASP A 52 10.96 4.83 7.59
N TYR A 53 10.63 5.32 6.38
CA TYR A 53 9.29 5.20 5.79
C TYR A 53 8.86 3.73 5.63
N VAL A 54 9.70 2.90 5.01
CA VAL A 54 9.42 1.46 4.86
C VAL A 54 9.36 0.75 6.21
N ALA A 55 10.27 1.06 7.13
CA ALA A 55 10.25 0.48 8.48
C ALA A 55 8.99 0.88 9.26
N THR A 56 8.57 2.14 9.20
CA THR A 56 7.39 2.67 9.90
C THR A 56 6.11 2.05 9.35
N CYS A 57 5.84 2.18 8.05
CA CYS A 57 4.60 1.67 7.44
C CYS A 57 4.49 0.14 7.42
N SER A 58 5.58 -0.59 7.71
CA SER A 58 5.59 -2.06 7.84
C SER A 58 5.72 -2.56 9.28
N TYR A 59 5.72 -1.67 10.29
CA TYR A 59 5.91 -2.04 11.71
C TYR A 59 7.21 -2.82 11.96
N GLY A 60 8.27 -2.47 11.22
CA GLY A 60 9.56 -3.15 11.23
C GLY A 60 9.60 -4.53 10.54
N LYS A 61 8.51 -4.97 9.91
CA LYS A 61 8.42 -6.28 9.22
C LYS A 61 9.14 -6.26 7.87
N ALA A 62 9.14 -5.12 7.17
CA ALA A 62 9.98 -4.87 6.02
C ALA A 62 11.23 -4.07 6.41
N ARG A 63 12.32 -4.32 5.71
CA ARG A 63 13.59 -3.60 5.86
C ARG A 63 14.10 -3.24 4.47
N PHE A 64 14.50 -1.99 4.31
CA PHE A 64 15.17 -1.48 3.11
C PHE A 64 16.45 -0.80 3.58
N ASP A 65 17.63 -1.21 3.11
CA ASP A 65 18.90 -0.62 3.54
C ASP A 65 20.07 -0.90 2.57
N GLN A 66 21.26 -0.44 2.95
CA GLN A 66 22.51 -0.67 2.20
C GLN A 66 23.03 -2.12 2.26
N GLN A 67 22.39 -3.04 2.99
CA GLN A 67 22.70 -4.47 2.98
C GLN A 67 21.86 -5.19 1.92
N ASN A 68 20.60 -4.82 1.73
CA ASN A 68 19.67 -5.45 0.79
C ASN A 68 19.31 -4.64 -0.47
N THR A 69 19.89 -3.46 -0.71
CA THR A 69 19.73 -2.69 -1.96
C THR A 69 21.08 -2.25 -2.57
N ARG A 70 21.13 -1.87 -3.86
CA ARG A 70 22.38 -1.48 -4.55
C ARG A 70 22.21 -0.29 -5.50
N ILE A 71 23.22 0.59 -5.50
CA ILE A 71 23.23 1.89 -6.19
C ILE A 71 24.26 1.91 -7.33
N LEU A 72 23.81 1.58 -8.55
CA LEU A 72 24.64 1.59 -9.75
C LEU A 72 24.46 2.88 -10.55
N THR A 73 24.96 2.89 -11.78
CA THR A 73 24.61 3.82 -12.86
C THR A 73 25.02 3.13 -14.14
N VAL A 74 24.14 3.15 -15.13
CA VAL A 74 24.30 2.46 -16.42
C VAL A 74 24.44 3.52 -17.51
N LYS A 75 24.89 3.12 -18.70
CA LYS A 75 24.78 3.94 -19.91
C LYS A 75 24.15 3.10 -21.03
N LEU A 76 22.83 3.20 -21.15
CA LEU A 76 22.12 2.69 -22.32
C LEU A 76 22.27 3.66 -23.52
N PRO A 77 22.26 3.16 -24.77
CA PRO A 77 22.06 4.00 -25.95
C PRO A 77 20.60 4.51 -26.03
N CYS A 78 20.32 5.46 -26.94
CA CYS A 78 18.95 5.97 -27.16
C CYS A 78 18.07 5.01 -28.00
N ASN A 79 18.65 3.94 -28.54
CA ASN A 79 17.94 2.86 -29.24
C ASN A 79 18.89 1.66 -29.39
N GLY A 80 18.32 0.50 -29.69
CA GLY A 80 19.09 -0.72 -29.90
C GLY A 80 18.25 -1.90 -30.36
N THR A 81 18.80 -3.10 -30.13
CA THR A 81 18.10 -4.37 -30.26
C THR A 81 18.46 -5.19 -29.03
N GLY A 82 17.47 -5.68 -28.28
CA GLY A 82 17.67 -6.28 -26.98
C GLY A 82 18.50 -7.55 -27.05
N HIS A 83 19.58 -7.64 -26.28
CA HIS A 83 20.49 -8.78 -26.27
C HIS A 83 19.83 -10.08 -25.78
N VAL A 84 18.74 -9.97 -25.01
CA VAL A 84 17.93 -11.10 -24.51
C VAL A 84 16.73 -11.40 -25.40
N THR A 85 16.10 -10.37 -25.99
CA THR A 85 14.80 -10.46 -26.67
C THR A 85 14.89 -10.55 -28.20
N GLY A 86 16.00 -10.08 -28.79
CA GLY A 86 16.09 -9.82 -30.24
C GLY A 86 15.18 -8.70 -30.75
N MET A 87 14.44 -8.02 -29.87
CA MET A 87 13.48 -6.97 -30.26
C MET A 87 14.15 -5.61 -30.38
N ARG A 88 13.76 -4.83 -31.39
CA ARG A 88 14.16 -3.41 -31.49
C ARG A 88 13.49 -2.61 -30.38
N TRP A 89 14.22 -1.64 -29.83
CA TRP A 89 13.72 -0.75 -28.81
C TRP A 89 14.31 0.65 -28.97
N THR A 90 13.62 1.65 -28.43
CA THR A 90 14.02 3.06 -28.43
C THR A 90 13.83 3.67 -27.04
N SER A 91 14.53 4.77 -26.74
CA SER A 91 14.26 5.57 -25.54
C SER A 91 13.19 6.64 -25.76
N ASP A 92 12.73 6.84 -27.00
CA ASP A 92 11.81 7.92 -27.41
C ASP A 92 10.31 7.57 -27.24
N SER A 93 10.00 6.49 -26.52
CA SER A 93 8.63 6.01 -26.25
C SER A 93 8.59 5.06 -25.06
N CYS A 94 7.59 5.21 -24.17
CA CYS A 94 7.33 4.31 -23.04
C CYS A 94 6.33 3.19 -23.37
N SER A 95 6.37 2.63 -24.58
CA SER A 95 5.64 1.39 -24.87
C SER A 95 6.09 0.27 -23.93
N GLN A 96 5.20 -0.67 -23.63
CA GLN A 96 5.50 -1.81 -22.75
C GLN A 96 6.76 -2.56 -23.22
N ASP A 97 6.88 -2.82 -24.52
CA ASP A 97 8.06 -3.44 -25.12
C ASP A 97 9.35 -2.62 -24.87
N ASN A 98 9.31 -1.29 -25.02
CA ASN A 98 10.47 -0.44 -24.75
C ASN A 98 10.87 -0.52 -23.27
N LEU A 99 9.93 -0.36 -22.34
CA LEU A 99 10.20 -0.40 -20.89
C LEU A 99 10.87 -1.71 -20.47
N PHE A 100 10.34 -2.86 -20.91
CA PHE A 100 10.95 -4.17 -20.64
C PHE A 100 12.33 -4.31 -21.30
N ASN A 101 12.50 -3.86 -22.55
CA ASN A 101 13.82 -3.90 -23.21
C ASN A 101 14.85 -3.00 -22.52
N TRP A 102 14.48 -1.82 -22.01
CA TRP A 102 15.39 -0.98 -21.20
C TRP A 102 15.90 -1.79 -20.00
N MET A 103 15.04 -2.55 -19.32
CA MET A 103 15.43 -3.37 -18.17
C MET A 103 16.32 -4.57 -18.56
N TYR A 104 16.01 -5.28 -19.65
CA TYR A 104 16.87 -6.38 -20.12
C TYR A 104 18.26 -5.90 -20.58
N GLU A 105 18.34 -4.73 -21.23
CA GLU A 105 19.62 -4.12 -21.62
C GLU A 105 20.43 -3.62 -20.42
N VAL A 106 19.74 -3.15 -19.38
CA VAL A 106 20.32 -2.80 -18.09
C VAL A 106 20.95 -4.01 -17.40
N GLU A 107 20.22 -5.13 -17.32
CA GLU A 107 20.72 -6.39 -16.77
C GLU A 107 21.89 -6.94 -17.60
N TYR A 108 21.80 -6.84 -18.94
CA TYR A 108 22.89 -7.20 -19.83
C TYR A 108 24.14 -6.34 -19.61
N TYR A 109 23.99 -5.01 -19.52
CA TYR A 109 25.10 -4.08 -19.27
C TYR A 109 25.76 -4.34 -17.90
N ILE A 110 24.95 -4.67 -16.89
CA ILE A 110 25.37 -5.14 -15.58
C ILE A 110 26.26 -6.40 -15.69
N ASP A 111 25.75 -7.46 -16.32
CA ASP A 111 26.41 -8.77 -16.39
C ASP A 111 27.62 -8.77 -17.34
N ASN A 112 27.63 -7.89 -18.37
CA ASN A 112 28.60 -7.96 -19.46
C ASN A 112 29.58 -6.78 -19.56
N VAL A 113 29.20 -5.59 -19.09
CA VAL A 113 30.05 -4.38 -19.16
C VAL A 113 30.59 -3.98 -17.79
N LEU A 114 29.72 -3.88 -16.77
CA LEU A 114 30.16 -3.50 -15.42
C LEU A 114 30.91 -4.62 -14.70
N LYS A 115 30.42 -5.88 -14.81
CA LYS A 115 31.05 -7.09 -14.25
C LYS A 115 31.63 -6.93 -12.82
N PRO A 116 30.91 -6.30 -11.86
CA PRO A 116 31.48 -6.02 -10.55
C PRO A 116 31.74 -7.34 -9.79
N PRO A 117 32.96 -7.57 -9.25
CA PRO A 117 33.33 -8.86 -8.68
C PRO A 117 32.40 -9.35 -7.56
N SER A 118 32.15 -10.66 -7.53
CA SER A 118 31.29 -11.35 -6.54
C SER A 118 29.81 -10.93 -6.48
N TRP A 119 29.34 -10.13 -7.44
CA TRP A 119 27.95 -9.67 -7.50
C TRP A 119 27.13 -10.45 -8.54
N ASN A 120 25.83 -10.56 -8.26
CA ASN A 120 24.79 -11.08 -9.15
C ASN A 120 23.54 -10.25 -8.85
N HIS A 121 22.92 -9.63 -9.85
CA HIS A 121 21.72 -8.80 -9.67
C HIS A 121 20.49 -9.63 -9.33
N ARG A 122 20.37 -10.85 -9.85
CA ARG A 122 19.23 -11.77 -9.71
C ARG A 122 18.94 -12.25 -8.27
N ARG A 123 19.72 -11.78 -7.29
CA ARG A 123 19.45 -11.95 -5.84
C ARG A 123 18.50 -10.90 -5.27
N PHE A 124 18.29 -9.79 -5.97
CA PHE A 124 17.37 -8.72 -5.58
C PHE A 124 16.01 -9.01 -6.22
N ARG A 125 14.91 -8.82 -5.47
CA ARG A 125 13.55 -9.12 -5.96
C ARG A 125 12.91 -7.98 -6.75
N HIS A 126 13.48 -6.79 -6.67
CA HIS A 126 12.99 -5.55 -7.29
C HIS A 126 14.16 -4.89 -8.02
N HIS A 127 14.06 -4.74 -9.34
CA HIS A 127 15.00 -3.96 -10.15
C HIS A 127 14.32 -2.66 -10.56
N ILE A 128 14.95 -1.52 -10.25
CA ILE A 128 14.37 -0.20 -10.48
C ILE A 128 15.26 0.61 -11.42
N ILE A 129 14.64 1.19 -12.46
CA ILE A 129 15.24 2.19 -13.34
C ILE A 129 14.73 3.58 -12.96
N ILE A 130 15.61 4.57 -13.03
CA ILE A 130 15.27 5.98 -12.83
C ILE A 130 15.66 6.71 -14.10
N THR A 131 14.65 7.22 -14.81
CA THR A 131 14.86 7.82 -16.11
C THR A 131 15.55 9.19 -15.96
N PRO A 132 16.22 9.71 -17.01
CA PRO A 132 16.63 11.10 -17.04
C PRO A 132 15.46 12.08 -16.85
N ARG A 133 15.72 13.23 -16.22
CA ARG A 133 14.75 14.33 -16.09
C ARG A 133 14.14 14.76 -17.43
N ASN A 134 13.01 15.46 -17.36
CA ASN A 134 12.25 15.94 -18.52
C ASN A 134 11.82 14.78 -19.43
N MET A 135 11.34 13.68 -18.84
CA MET A 135 11.05 12.43 -19.55
C MET A 135 10.03 12.62 -20.69
N THR A 136 8.96 13.38 -20.47
CA THR A 136 8.00 13.77 -21.51
C THR A 136 8.63 14.51 -22.71
N GLY A 137 9.76 15.18 -22.50
CA GLY A 137 10.48 15.95 -23.51
C GLY A 137 11.49 15.16 -24.35
N TRP A 138 11.84 13.92 -23.97
CA TRP A 138 12.73 13.05 -24.77
C TRP A 138 12.16 11.64 -25.04
N ALA A 139 11.20 11.18 -24.24
CA ALA A 139 10.44 9.94 -24.42
C ALA A 139 9.01 10.18 -24.93
N GLY A 140 8.63 11.45 -25.17
CA GLY A 140 7.34 11.83 -25.73
C GLY A 140 6.19 11.93 -24.71
N ALA A 141 5.03 12.38 -25.17
CA ALA A 141 3.90 12.74 -24.32
C ALA A 141 3.26 11.55 -23.57
N GLY A 142 3.47 10.30 -24.00
CA GLY A 142 3.03 9.08 -23.31
C GLY A 142 3.96 8.62 -22.17
N CYS A 143 4.83 9.51 -21.70
CA CYS A 143 5.78 9.28 -20.62
C CYS A 143 5.65 10.35 -19.52
N ASP A 144 4.42 10.68 -19.16
CA ASP A 144 4.03 11.70 -18.18
C ASP A 144 3.67 11.13 -16.79
N TRP A 145 3.85 9.82 -16.61
CA TRP A 145 3.72 9.10 -15.35
C TRP A 145 4.82 9.46 -14.34
N SER A 146 4.50 9.34 -13.04
CA SER A 146 5.50 9.45 -11.96
C SER A 146 6.27 8.14 -11.78
N GLY A 147 5.57 7.01 -11.83
CA GLY A 147 6.15 5.67 -11.85
C GLY A 147 5.33 4.68 -12.68
N VAL A 148 5.95 3.54 -12.98
CA VAL A 148 5.34 2.38 -13.64
C VAL A 148 5.89 1.12 -13.00
N GLY A 149 5.04 0.13 -12.75
CA GLY A 149 5.40 -1.11 -12.06
C GLY A 149 4.85 -2.34 -12.78
N SER A 150 5.66 -3.39 -12.88
CA SER A 150 5.12 -4.70 -13.27
C SER A 150 4.46 -5.37 -12.06
N VAL A 151 3.23 -5.85 -12.26
CA VAL A 151 2.42 -6.46 -11.21
C VAL A 151 2.93 -7.88 -10.92
N GLY A 152 3.14 -8.19 -9.64
CA GLY A 152 3.69 -9.47 -9.19
C GLY A 152 5.16 -9.67 -9.55
N MET A 153 5.62 -10.92 -9.65
CA MET A 153 7.00 -11.27 -10.03
C MET A 153 7.14 -11.47 -11.55
N ALA A 154 7.43 -10.40 -12.29
CA ALA A 154 7.49 -10.39 -13.76
C ALA A 154 8.42 -11.44 -14.40
N GLN A 155 9.52 -11.82 -13.73
CA GLN A 155 10.45 -12.87 -14.16
C GLN A 155 10.35 -14.14 -13.29
N GLY A 156 9.20 -14.35 -12.64
CA GLY A 156 8.92 -15.45 -11.68
C GLY A 156 9.75 -15.40 -10.38
N SER A 157 10.84 -14.63 -10.35
CA SER A 157 11.77 -14.55 -9.23
C SER A 157 12.31 -13.13 -8.95
N TRP A 158 12.08 -12.17 -9.84
CA TRP A 158 12.21 -10.73 -9.58
C TRP A 158 11.18 -9.96 -10.41
N SER A 159 11.05 -8.67 -10.12
CA SER A 159 10.09 -7.76 -10.75
C SER A 159 10.69 -6.36 -10.98
N TYR A 160 9.97 -5.54 -11.74
CA TYR A 160 10.47 -4.30 -12.33
C TYR A 160 9.66 -3.08 -11.91
N ALA A 161 10.36 -1.95 -11.78
CA ALA A 161 9.77 -0.63 -11.69
C ALA A 161 10.60 0.38 -12.51
N TRP A 162 9.91 1.39 -13.04
CA TRP A 162 10.51 2.54 -13.72
C TRP A 162 9.99 3.80 -13.05
N ILE A 163 10.88 4.72 -12.70
CA ILE A 163 10.55 5.95 -11.97
C ILE A 163 10.98 7.14 -12.81
N SER A 164 10.10 8.13 -12.92
CA SER A 164 10.39 9.36 -13.63
C SER A 164 11.55 10.12 -12.98
N GLY A 165 12.50 10.57 -13.79
CA GLY A 165 13.60 11.43 -13.36
C GLY A 165 13.16 12.75 -12.72
N ASP A 166 11.89 13.15 -12.83
CA ASP A 166 11.35 14.33 -12.16
C ASP A 166 10.71 13.97 -10.81
N SER A 167 9.92 12.90 -10.76
CA SER A 167 9.28 12.35 -9.56
C SER A 167 10.24 11.55 -8.66
N TRP A 168 11.54 11.62 -8.94
CA TRP A 168 12.56 10.84 -8.23
C TRP A 168 12.56 11.10 -6.68
N GLN A 169 11.94 12.18 -6.15
CA GLN A 169 11.95 12.53 -4.70
C GLN A 169 10.73 12.00 -3.94
N THR A 170 9.74 11.56 -4.68
CA THR A 170 8.43 11.19 -4.18
C THR A 170 8.55 9.80 -3.55
N LYS A 171 8.88 9.75 -2.25
CA LYS A 171 9.03 8.49 -1.49
C LYS A 171 7.85 7.54 -1.73
N GLN A 172 6.63 8.10 -1.78
CA GLN A 172 5.41 7.36 -2.07
C GLN A 172 5.47 6.58 -3.38
N VAL A 173 6.00 7.16 -4.48
CA VAL A 173 6.11 6.49 -5.78
C VAL A 173 7.01 5.25 -5.69
N TYR A 174 8.06 5.29 -4.87
CA TYR A 174 8.86 4.09 -4.59
C TYR A 174 8.09 3.00 -3.86
N LEU A 175 7.25 3.38 -2.89
CA LEU A 175 6.40 2.41 -2.18
C LEU A 175 5.25 1.91 -3.07
N HIS A 176 4.75 2.73 -4.00
CA HIS A 176 3.71 2.42 -4.99
C HIS A 176 4.21 1.38 -6.01
N GLU A 177 5.28 1.66 -6.74
CA GLU A 177 5.78 0.71 -7.77
C GLU A 177 6.32 -0.59 -7.16
N MET A 178 6.93 -0.52 -5.96
CA MET A 178 7.28 -1.73 -5.22
C MET A 178 6.06 -2.49 -4.70
N GLY A 179 4.95 -1.78 -4.40
CA GLY A 179 3.66 -2.36 -4.08
C GLY A 179 3.12 -3.23 -5.23
N HIS A 180 3.14 -2.72 -6.46
CA HIS A 180 2.78 -3.52 -7.64
C HIS A 180 3.60 -4.81 -7.76
N ASN A 181 4.91 -4.75 -7.50
CA ASN A 181 5.75 -5.96 -7.48
C ASN A 181 5.32 -7.00 -6.42
N TYR A 182 4.60 -6.61 -5.36
CA TYR A 182 4.03 -7.50 -4.35
C TYR A 182 2.63 -8.04 -4.69
N ASN A 183 2.12 -7.84 -5.92
CA ASN A 183 0.75 -8.14 -6.37
C ASN A 183 -0.33 -7.18 -5.82
N LEU A 184 0.06 -5.99 -5.35
CA LEU A 184 -0.92 -4.95 -5.05
C LEU A 184 -1.41 -4.31 -6.34
N MET A 185 -2.72 -4.07 -6.43
CA MET A 185 -3.28 -3.17 -7.45
C MET A 185 -3.41 -1.76 -6.86
N HIS A 186 -4.30 -0.90 -7.37
CA HIS A 186 -4.43 0.46 -6.87
C HIS A 186 -5.44 0.58 -5.70
N ALA A 187 -5.43 1.74 -5.05
CA ALA A 187 -6.44 2.13 -4.08
C ALA A 187 -7.41 3.14 -4.73
N ALA A 188 -8.62 2.66 -5.04
CA ALA A 188 -9.63 3.35 -5.81
C ALA A 188 -10.68 4.05 -4.93
N THR A 189 -11.40 5.03 -5.49
CA THR A 189 -12.68 5.51 -4.92
C THR A 189 -13.83 5.26 -5.90
N LEU A 190 -15.05 5.53 -5.45
CA LEU A 190 -16.27 5.46 -6.26
C LEU A 190 -16.73 6.84 -6.77
N GLU A 191 -15.87 7.86 -6.71
CA GLU A 191 -16.25 9.26 -6.98
C GLU A 191 -16.70 9.52 -8.43
N ASN A 192 -16.39 8.60 -9.36
CA ASN A 192 -16.90 8.60 -10.74
C ASN A 192 -17.76 7.35 -11.08
N GLY A 193 -18.26 6.63 -10.08
CA GLY A 193 -19.27 5.57 -10.23
C GLY A 193 -18.76 4.14 -10.46
N SER A 194 -17.46 3.94 -10.66
CA SER A 194 -16.78 2.62 -10.66
C SER A 194 -15.34 2.74 -10.15
N PRO A 195 -14.77 1.74 -9.47
CA PRO A 195 -13.33 1.73 -9.13
C PRO A 195 -12.44 2.00 -10.35
N ASP A 196 -12.75 1.41 -11.51
CA ASP A 196 -11.99 1.58 -12.77
C ASP A 196 -11.89 3.05 -13.22
N SER A 197 -12.87 3.88 -12.85
CA SER A 197 -12.96 5.29 -13.24
C SER A 197 -12.19 6.24 -12.32
N CYS A 198 -11.75 5.76 -11.15
CA CYS A 198 -10.99 6.52 -10.17
C CYS A 198 -10.01 5.63 -9.40
N SER A 199 -9.27 4.78 -10.13
CA SER A 199 -8.42 3.74 -9.56
C SER A 199 -7.29 4.28 -8.67
N HIS A 200 -6.87 5.52 -8.90
CA HIS A 200 -5.82 6.21 -8.14
C HIS A 200 -6.38 7.24 -7.14
N CYS A 201 -7.65 7.18 -6.74
CA CYS A 201 -8.30 8.28 -6.02
C CYS A 201 -8.36 8.11 -4.50
N ASP A 202 -7.92 6.99 -3.92
CA ASP A 202 -7.86 6.84 -2.45
C ASP A 202 -6.67 7.62 -1.87
N TRP A 203 -6.96 8.72 -1.17
CA TRP A 203 -5.94 9.54 -0.52
C TRP A 203 -5.41 8.97 0.82
N SER A 204 -5.94 7.84 1.29
CA SER A 204 -5.49 7.15 2.52
C SER A 204 -4.36 6.14 2.30
N SER A 205 -3.95 5.90 1.04
CA SER A 205 -3.07 4.78 0.68
C SER A 205 -1.87 5.18 -0.19
N ALA A 206 -0.74 4.52 0.02
CA ALA A 206 0.40 4.56 -0.91
C ALA A 206 0.01 4.15 -2.34
N MET A 207 -0.91 3.17 -2.49
CA MET A 207 -1.39 2.66 -3.79
C MET A 207 -2.48 3.52 -4.46
N GLY A 208 -2.90 4.62 -3.83
CA GLY A 208 -3.93 5.51 -4.35
C GLY A 208 -3.33 6.81 -4.89
N PHE A 209 -3.84 7.96 -4.43
CA PHE A 209 -3.45 9.25 -5.01
C PHE A 209 -2.05 9.70 -4.56
N CYS A 210 -1.31 10.32 -5.48
CA CYS A 210 0.04 10.85 -5.23
C CYS A 210 -0.01 12.15 -4.36
N CYS A 211 1.05 12.83 -3.99
CA CYS A 211 2.48 12.53 -4.10
C CYS A 211 3.16 12.64 -2.71
N ASP A 212 2.36 12.63 -1.65
CA ASP A 212 2.80 12.86 -0.27
C ASP A 212 3.09 11.52 0.44
N THR A 213 3.94 11.53 1.46
CA THR A 213 4.44 10.28 2.05
C THR A 213 3.32 9.56 2.82
N ARG A 214 2.75 8.47 2.30
CA ARG A 214 1.57 7.78 2.89
C ARG A 214 1.83 6.32 3.20
N CYS A 215 1.33 5.83 4.33
CA CYS A 215 1.30 4.40 4.63
C CYS A 215 0.15 3.70 3.89
N MET A 216 0.33 2.40 3.62
CA MET A 216 -0.59 1.56 2.86
C MET A 216 -1.93 1.36 3.59
N SER A 217 -3.07 1.50 2.88
CA SER A 217 -4.39 1.26 3.48
C SER A 217 -4.52 -0.17 4.03
N ALA A 218 -5.44 -0.39 4.98
CA ALA A 218 -5.58 -1.69 5.65
C ALA A 218 -5.68 -2.91 4.70
N PRO A 219 -6.40 -2.85 3.56
CA PRO A 219 -6.34 -3.86 2.50
C PRO A 219 -4.92 -4.23 2.04
N HIS A 220 -4.15 -3.23 1.61
CA HIS A 220 -2.79 -3.40 1.07
C HIS A 220 -1.78 -3.82 2.14
N SER A 221 -1.90 -3.25 3.34
CA SER A 221 -1.11 -3.65 4.50
C SER A 221 -1.40 -5.10 4.92
N TRP A 222 -2.65 -5.57 4.79
CA TRP A 222 -2.98 -6.99 4.98
C TRP A 222 -2.40 -7.87 3.86
N GLN A 223 -2.49 -7.48 2.59
CA GLN A 223 -1.92 -8.26 1.48
C GLN A 223 -0.41 -8.50 1.66
N MET A 224 0.35 -7.50 2.10
CA MET A 224 1.78 -7.66 2.37
C MET A 224 2.11 -8.37 3.69
N GLY A 225 1.11 -8.73 4.50
CA GLY A 225 1.28 -9.27 5.86
C GLY A 225 1.82 -8.24 6.87
N TRP A 226 1.85 -6.96 6.49
CA TRP A 226 2.30 -5.86 7.33
C TRP A 226 1.29 -5.57 8.43
N ALA A 227 0.00 -5.66 8.15
CA ALA A 227 -1.08 -5.54 9.13
C ALA A 227 -1.87 -6.85 9.29
N LYS A 228 -2.62 -6.93 10.40
CA LYS A 228 -3.58 -7.98 10.74
C LYS A 228 -4.82 -7.32 11.39
N PRO A 229 -5.99 -7.97 11.43
CA PRO A 229 -7.15 -7.39 12.08
C PRO A 229 -6.94 -7.30 13.60
N ALA A 230 -7.35 -6.20 14.20
CA ALA A 230 -7.51 -6.07 15.66
C ALA A 230 -8.68 -6.93 16.16
N ALA A 231 -9.76 -7.00 15.36
CA ALA A 231 -10.84 -7.96 15.52
C ALA A 231 -11.44 -8.33 14.16
N VAL A 232 -12.07 -9.51 14.08
CA VAL A 232 -12.83 -9.99 12.92
C VAL A 232 -14.28 -10.23 13.37
N VAL A 233 -15.24 -9.74 12.60
CA VAL A 233 -16.68 -9.79 12.88
C VAL A 233 -17.40 -10.52 11.75
N SER A 234 -18.32 -11.40 12.16
CA SER A 234 -19.14 -12.25 11.29
C SER A 234 -20.53 -12.45 11.88
N VAL A 235 -21.42 -13.13 11.16
CA VAL A 235 -22.76 -13.53 11.64
C VAL A 235 -22.78 -14.24 13.01
N LYS A 236 -21.66 -14.84 13.43
CA LYS A 236 -21.52 -15.53 14.72
C LYS A 236 -21.41 -14.60 15.93
N GLN A 237 -21.08 -13.33 15.70
CA GLN A 237 -20.91 -12.31 16.73
C GLN A 237 -21.97 -11.21 16.56
N LEU A 238 -22.25 -10.85 15.31
CA LEU A 238 -23.20 -9.80 14.94
C LEU A 238 -24.53 -10.43 14.49
N THR A 239 -25.36 -10.77 15.47
CA THR A 239 -26.81 -11.01 15.28
C THR A 239 -27.53 -9.73 14.88
N ARG A 240 -28.81 -9.81 14.48
CA ARG A 240 -29.61 -8.59 14.29
C ARG A 240 -30.00 -8.01 15.65
N GLY A 241 -30.23 -6.69 15.71
CA GLY A 241 -30.53 -5.96 16.93
C GLY A 241 -29.35 -5.92 17.91
N ASN A 242 -28.12 -6.13 17.40
CA ASN A 242 -26.90 -6.12 18.20
C ASN A 242 -25.92 -5.10 17.65
N THR A 243 -25.40 -4.28 18.56
CA THR A 243 -24.22 -3.43 18.36
C THR A 243 -23.04 -3.97 19.14
N LEU A 244 -21.86 -3.96 18.52
CA LEU A 244 -20.58 -4.34 19.11
C LEU A 244 -19.62 -3.14 19.05
N ALA A 245 -18.92 -2.85 20.14
CA ALA A 245 -17.94 -1.77 20.21
C ALA A 245 -16.49 -2.29 20.16
N TYR A 246 -15.63 -1.58 19.43
CA TYR A 246 -14.21 -1.91 19.26
C TYR A 246 -13.34 -0.67 19.43
N GLU A 247 -12.25 -0.80 20.18
CA GLU A 247 -11.15 0.16 20.14
C GLU A 247 -10.21 -0.20 18.99
N LEU A 248 -10.01 0.73 18.05
CA LEU A 248 -9.11 0.58 16.91
C LEU A 248 -7.91 1.52 17.12
N PRO A 249 -6.71 0.99 17.43
CA PRO A 249 -5.48 1.79 17.43
C PRO A 249 -5.25 2.43 16.06
N SER A 250 -4.63 3.61 16.02
CA SER A 250 -4.22 4.25 14.78
C SER A 250 -3.28 3.36 13.97
N ALA A 251 -3.45 3.35 12.65
CA ALA A 251 -2.65 2.53 11.74
C ALA A 251 -1.16 2.84 11.74
N ILE A 252 -0.71 3.98 12.31
CA ILE A 252 0.72 4.26 12.50
C ILE A 252 1.30 3.60 13.79
N MET A 253 0.44 3.24 14.75
CA MET A 253 0.85 2.80 16.09
C MET A 253 0.86 1.27 16.28
N SER A 254 0.15 0.51 15.44
CA SER A 254 -0.08 -0.92 15.66
C SER A 254 -0.15 -1.72 14.36
N ASP A 255 0.43 -2.92 14.36
CA ASP A 255 0.23 -3.89 13.28
C ASP A 255 -1.17 -4.55 13.34
N ALA A 256 -1.89 -4.39 14.46
CA ALA A 256 -3.31 -4.69 14.63
C ALA A 256 -4.09 -3.39 14.85
N HIS A 257 -4.60 -2.80 13.76
CA HIS A 257 -5.21 -1.45 13.76
C HIS A 257 -6.55 -1.35 13.01
N TYR A 258 -7.05 -2.46 12.47
CA TYR A 258 -8.29 -2.44 11.67
C TYR A 258 -9.29 -3.52 12.11
N LEU A 259 -10.57 -3.20 11.96
CA LEU A 259 -11.68 -4.14 12.12
C LEU A 259 -12.00 -4.76 10.76
N GLN A 260 -12.14 -6.08 10.69
CA GLN A 260 -12.66 -6.75 9.49
C GLN A 260 -14.09 -7.21 9.73
N VAL A 261 -15.04 -6.78 8.90
CA VAL A 261 -16.45 -7.24 8.95
C VAL A 261 -16.76 -8.00 7.67
N THR A 262 -17.27 -9.23 7.81
CA THR A 262 -17.65 -10.09 6.68
C THR A 262 -19.17 -10.27 6.64
N THR A 263 -19.85 -9.80 5.58
CA THR A 263 -21.32 -9.82 5.49
C THR A 263 -21.91 -11.18 5.11
N ASN A 264 -21.37 -12.26 5.67
CA ASN A 264 -21.74 -13.66 5.40
C ASN A 264 -23.15 -14.07 5.88
N TRP A 265 -23.98 -13.09 6.24
CA TRP A 265 -25.41 -13.21 6.54
C TRP A 265 -26.31 -12.70 5.41
N LEU A 266 -25.74 -12.08 4.38
CA LEU A 266 -26.47 -11.57 3.22
C LEU A 266 -26.58 -12.63 2.12
N ASN A 267 -27.46 -12.35 1.16
CA ASN A 267 -27.54 -13.05 -0.12
C ASN A 267 -27.43 -12.03 -1.27
N ASN A 268 -27.15 -12.49 -2.48
CA ASN A 268 -26.92 -11.58 -3.62
C ASN A 268 -28.17 -10.79 -4.06
N SER A 269 -29.36 -11.15 -3.56
CA SER A 269 -30.61 -10.41 -3.74
C SER A 269 -30.91 -9.38 -2.64
N ALA A 270 -30.06 -9.25 -1.62
CA ALA A 270 -30.24 -8.30 -0.51
C ALA A 270 -29.87 -6.85 -0.87
N VAL A 271 -29.34 -6.61 -2.07
CA VAL A 271 -28.99 -5.30 -2.61
C VAL A 271 -29.50 -5.22 -4.04
N SER A 272 -30.08 -4.07 -4.45
CA SER A 272 -30.52 -3.90 -5.83
C SER A 272 -29.34 -3.89 -6.80
N GLU A 273 -29.55 -4.35 -8.04
CA GLU A 273 -28.53 -4.27 -9.09
C GLU A 273 -28.01 -2.83 -9.28
N SER A 274 -28.89 -1.84 -9.18
CA SER A 274 -28.54 -0.41 -9.23
C SER A 274 -27.71 0.08 -8.03
N ALA A 275 -27.76 -0.60 -6.88
CA ALA A 275 -26.96 -0.28 -5.70
C ALA A 275 -25.63 -1.04 -5.71
N ALA A 276 -25.60 -2.30 -6.14
CA ALA A 276 -24.37 -3.04 -6.40
C ALA A 276 -23.54 -2.36 -7.51
N SER A 277 -24.19 -1.86 -8.57
CA SER A 277 -23.55 -1.11 -9.66
C SER A 277 -22.80 0.13 -9.17
N ARG A 278 -23.32 0.84 -8.15
CA ARG A 278 -22.61 1.99 -7.53
C ARG A 278 -21.33 1.59 -6.78
N LEU A 279 -21.15 0.31 -6.43
CA LEU A 279 -19.91 -0.24 -5.85
C LEU A 279 -19.04 -0.96 -6.90
N GLY A 280 -19.13 -0.59 -8.19
CA GLY A 280 -18.43 -1.28 -9.29
C GLY A 280 -19.12 -2.54 -9.81
N GLY A 281 -20.34 -2.83 -9.35
CA GLY A 281 -21.12 -3.99 -9.79
C GLY A 281 -20.69 -5.31 -9.16
N SER A 282 -21.32 -6.40 -9.61
CA SER A 282 -21.16 -7.76 -9.05
C SER A 282 -19.75 -8.35 -9.19
N ALA A 283 -18.89 -7.76 -10.01
CA ALA A 283 -17.48 -8.12 -10.11
C ALA A 283 -16.66 -7.66 -8.88
N PHE A 284 -16.98 -6.49 -8.30
CA PHE A 284 -16.29 -5.91 -7.16
C PHE A 284 -17.04 -6.11 -5.84
N TYR A 285 -18.38 -6.05 -5.87
CA TYR A 285 -19.23 -6.17 -4.68
C TYR A 285 -20.22 -7.34 -4.81
N SER A 286 -20.01 -8.36 -3.99
CA SER A 286 -20.93 -9.48 -3.77
C SER A 286 -21.48 -9.39 -2.35
N PRO A 287 -22.75 -9.01 -2.13
CA PRO A 287 -23.29 -8.78 -0.78
C PRO A 287 -23.08 -9.97 0.16
N ALA A 288 -23.21 -11.19 -0.35
CA ALA A 288 -23.14 -12.42 0.44
C ALA A 288 -21.76 -12.72 1.06
N ASN A 289 -20.67 -12.12 0.55
CA ASN A 289 -19.30 -12.38 1.00
C ASN A 289 -18.45 -11.10 1.14
N ALA A 290 -19.05 -9.91 1.09
CA ALA A 290 -18.30 -8.66 1.11
C ALA A 290 -17.48 -8.53 2.41
N SER A 291 -16.20 -8.19 2.25
CA SER A 291 -15.28 -7.90 3.34
C SER A 291 -15.02 -6.40 3.41
N PHE A 292 -15.46 -5.78 4.52
CA PHE A 292 -15.22 -4.39 4.84
C PHE A 292 -14.11 -4.28 5.89
N LEU A 293 -13.15 -3.39 5.66
CA LEU A 293 -12.04 -3.11 6.56
C LEU A 293 -12.17 -1.67 7.06
N PHE A 294 -12.22 -1.49 8.38
CA PHE A 294 -12.35 -0.19 9.03
C PHE A 294 -11.04 0.13 9.74
N SER A 295 -10.36 1.21 9.37
CA SER A 295 -9.03 1.54 9.90
C SER A 295 -8.89 2.99 10.33
N TYR A 296 -8.50 3.19 11.59
CA TYR A 296 -8.29 4.52 12.15
C TYR A 296 -6.96 5.11 11.66
N ARG A 297 -6.98 6.38 11.22
CA ARG A 297 -5.78 7.09 10.75
C ARG A 297 -5.56 8.38 11.53
N LEU A 298 -4.30 8.60 11.89
CA LEU A 298 -3.77 9.88 12.35
C LEU A 298 -2.71 10.33 11.36
N ARG A 299 -2.64 11.63 11.08
CA ARG A 299 -1.49 12.21 10.39
C ARG A 299 -0.24 12.02 11.24
N PHE A 300 0.78 11.44 10.63
CA PHE A 300 2.12 11.36 11.19
C PHE A 300 3.05 12.00 10.17
N ASP A 301 3.47 13.25 10.42
CA ASP A 301 4.28 14.00 9.46
C ASP A 301 5.54 13.21 9.05
N ASP A 302 6.07 13.54 7.86
CA ASP A 302 7.20 12.89 7.19
C ASP A 302 7.01 11.43 6.68
N PHE A 303 5.99 10.69 7.16
CA PHE A 303 5.78 9.26 6.82
C PHE A 303 4.33 8.81 6.57
N ASP A 304 3.32 9.46 7.16
CA ASP A 304 1.89 9.27 6.86
C ASP A 304 1.13 10.60 6.79
N GLU A 305 1.49 11.36 5.76
CA GLU A 305 0.93 12.64 5.30
C GLU A 305 -0.44 12.43 4.61
N VAL A 306 -1.41 11.87 5.37
CA VAL A 306 -2.82 11.86 4.97
C VAL A 306 -3.36 13.30 4.87
N PRO A 307 -4.25 13.62 3.90
CA PRO A 307 -4.73 14.99 3.74
C PRO A 307 -5.49 15.54 4.94
N ASP A 308 -5.64 16.86 4.98
CA ASP A 308 -6.50 17.53 5.93
C ASP A 308 -7.94 16.98 5.81
N GLY A 309 -8.54 16.62 6.95
CA GLY A 309 -9.81 15.88 7.04
C GLY A 309 -9.65 14.38 7.27
N PHE A 310 -8.65 13.71 6.67
CA PHE A 310 -8.40 12.26 6.89
C PHE A 310 -7.77 11.96 8.26
N SER A 311 -7.00 12.89 8.81
CA SER A 311 -6.44 12.75 10.15
C SER A 311 -7.52 12.81 11.22
N GLY A 312 -7.60 11.79 12.07
CA GLY A 312 -8.62 11.67 13.10
C GLY A 312 -9.90 10.96 12.63
N GLY A 313 -9.88 10.35 11.44
CA GLY A 313 -11.01 9.60 10.89
C GLY A 313 -10.76 8.10 10.75
N THR A 314 -11.86 7.34 10.69
CA THR A 314 -11.85 5.91 10.39
C THR A 314 -12.21 5.70 8.92
N ASN A 315 -11.29 5.14 8.16
CA ASN A 315 -11.45 4.87 6.73
C ASN A 315 -12.23 3.56 6.54
N VAL A 316 -13.22 3.57 5.65
CA VAL A 316 -14.04 2.42 5.28
C VAL A 316 -13.58 1.92 3.91
N HIS A 317 -12.96 0.74 3.87
CA HIS A 317 -12.53 0.08 2.63
C HIS A 317 -13.37 -1.18 2.36
N LEU A 318 -13.84 -1.35 1.12
CA LEU A 318 -14.30 -2.63 0.59
C LEU A 318 -13.11 -3.34 -0.07
N PHE A 319 -12.82 -4.55 0.38
CA PHE A 319 -11.78 -5.39 -0.23
C PHE A 319 -12.12 -6.88 -0.06
N THR A 320 -12.69 -7.48 -1.11
CA THR A 320 -13.17 -8.87 -1.09
C THR A 320 -12.28 -9.74 -1.98
N VAL A 321 -11.44 -10.54 -1.32
CA VAL A 321 -10.44 -11.44 -1.92
C VAL A 321 -10.36 -12.74 -1.13
N ASP A 322 -9.98 -13.83 -1.78
CA ASP A 322 -9.75 -15.14 -1.15
C ASP A 322 -8.29 -15.29 -0.68
N SER A 323 -7.37 -14.49 -1.23
CA SER A 323 -5.92 -14.58 -1.03
C SER A 323 -5.24 -13.22 -0.96
N GLN A 324 -4.12 -13.15 -0.23
CA GLN A 324 -3.23 -11.97 -0.22
C GLN A 324 -2.65 -11.67 -1.62
N TYR A 325 -2.58 -12.67 -2.50
CA TYR A 325 -2.04 -12.55 -3.86
C TYR A 325 -3.07 -12.17 -4.94
N ASP A 326 -4.34 -11.95 -4.57
CA ASP A 326 -5.38 -11.66 -5.55
C ASP A 326 -5.25 -10.25 -6.13
N LEU A 327 -5.25 -10.16 -7.46
CA LEU A 327 -5.14 -8.90 -8.19
C LEU A 327 -6.48 -8.17 -8.22
N ARG A 328 -6.76 -7.40 -7.15
CA ARG A 328 -7.94 -6.54 -7.00
C ARG A 328 -7.55 -5.16 -6.50
N ASP A 329 -8.16 -4.11 -7.04
CA ASP A 329 -8.13 -2.78 -6.42
C ASP A 329 -8.86 -2.81 -5.07
N SER A 330 -8.36 -2.06 -4.09
CA SER A 330 -9.10 -1.79 -2.85
C SER A 330 -9.95 -0.54 -2.99
N VAL A 331 -11.22 -0.58 -2.59
CA VAL A 331 -12.14 0.54 -2.82
C VAL A 331 -12.41 1.29 -1.51
N HIS A 332 -11.96 2.53 -1.41
CA HIS A 332 -12.35 3.44 -0.33
C HIS A 332 -13.79 3.93 -0.55
N LEU A 333 -14.64 3.75 0.46
CA LEU A 333 -16.08 4.01 0.40
C LEU A 333 -16.49 5.27 1.16
N ALA A 334 -15.91 5.50 2.34
CA ALA A 334 -16.28 6.58 3.24
C ALA A 334 -15.20 6.80 4.30
N LEU A 335 -15.17 8.02 4.84
CA LEU A 335 -14.33 8.41 5.97
C LEU A 335 -15.25 8.84 7.12
N LEU A 336 -15.16 8.16 8.26
CA LEU A 336 -15.93 8.50 9.46
C LEU A 336 -15.18 9.58 10.25
N THR A 337 -15.83 10.69 10.56
CA THR A 337 -15.27 11.83 11.32
C THR A 337 -16.26 12.32 12.38
N ALA A 338 -15.92 13.34 13.16
CA ALA A 338 -16.88 13.95 14.09
C ALA A 338 -18.10 14.57 13.37
N ASP A 339 -17.90 15.13 12.17
CA ASP A 339 -18.96 15.77 11.38
C ASP A 339 -19.78 14.77 10.54
N SER A 340 -19.19 13.62 10.21
CA SER A 340 -19.84 12.51 9.50
C SER A 340 -19.48 11.17 10.17
N PRO A 341 -20.03 10.88 11.37
CA PRO A 341 -19.58 9.75 12.17
C PRO A 341 -20.08 8.38 11.69
N VAL A 342 -21.00 8.33 10.71
CA VAL A 342 -21.74 7.10 10.33
C VAL A 342 -21.48 6.72 8.88
N TRP A 343 -21.35 5.42 8.62
CA TRP A 343 -21.52 4.81 7.30
C TRP A 343 -22.47 3.61 7.40
N THR A 344 -23.29 3.44 6.35
CA THR A 344 -24.26 2.35 6.23
C THR A 344 -24.04 1.65 4.89
N ASP A 345 -24.02 0.32 4.89
CA ASP A 345 -23.84 -0.45 3.66
C ASP A 345 -25.07 -0.36 2.72
N PRO A 346 -24.94 -0.64 1.42
CA PRO A 346 -26.07 -0.53 0.48
C PRO A 346 -27.23 -1.53 0.68
N SER A 347 -27.10 -2.53 1.57
CA SER A 347 -28.22 -3.37 2.02
C SER A 347 -29.00 -2.77 3.20
N GLY A 348 -28.43 -1.79 3.90
CA GLY A 348 -28.97 -1.25 5.15
C GLY A 348 -28.87 -2.22 6.34
N THR A 349 -28.06 -3.27 6.25
CA THR A 349 -27.93 -4.31 7.30
C THR A 349 -26.61 -4.25 8.07
N LEU A 350 -25.72 -3.34 7.71
CA LEU A 350 -24.48 -3.05 8.40
C LEU A 350 -24.34 -1.53 8.56
N VAL A 351 -24.38 -1.06 9.80
CA VAL A 351 -24.15 0.35 10.17
C VAL A 351 -22.90 0.41 11.03
N VAL A 352 -22.00 1.34 10.73
CA VAL A 352 -20.74 1.52 11.47
C VAL A 352 -20.58 2.99 11.87
N ARG A 353 -20.23 3.24 13.14
CA ARG A 353 -20.09 4.59 13.69
C ARG A 353 -18.72 4.79 14.35
N GLN A 354 -18.05 5.90 14.08
CA GLN A 354 -16.98 6.42 14.94
C GLN A 354 -17.62 7.20 16.09
N VAL A 355 -17.63 6.63 17.30
CA VAL A 355 -18.31 7.18 18.48
C VAL A 355 -17.38 8.12 19.27
N ALA A 356 -16.09 7.80 19.33
CA ALA A 356 -15.05 8.65 19.91
C ALA A 356 -13.72 8.43 19.19
N ALA A 357 -12.81 9.39 19.29
CA ALA A 357 -11.44 9.27 18.78
C ALA A 357 -10.47 10.19 19.54
N ASP A 358 -9.20 9.77 19.67
CA ASP A 358 -8.12 10.53 20.28
C ASP A 358 -6.79 10.37 19.51
N ASN A 359 -5.70 10.92 20.06
CA ASN A 359 -4.39 10.89 19.41
C ASN A 359 -3.69 9.51 19.43
N MET A 360 -4.41 8.41 19.73
CA MET A 360 -3.91 7.03 19.72
C MET A 360 -4.91 6.03 19.10
N SER A 361 -6.22 6.16 19.36
CA SER A 361 -7.24 5.19 18.92
C SER A 361 -8.60 5.84 18.62
N ALA A 362 -9.50 5.07 18.00
CA ALA A 362 -10.91 5.38 17.87
C ALA A 362 -11.79 4.28 18.44
N ILE A 363 -12.91 4.67 19.06
CA ILE A 363 -13.99 3.77 19.45
C ILE A 363 -14.98 3.70 18.29
N VAL A 364 -15.06 2.53 17.66
CA VAL A 364 -15.93 2.26 16.53
C VAL A 364 -16.98 1.23 16.93
N THR A 365 -18.26 1.56 16.73
CA THR A 365 -19.35 0.60 16.88
C THR A 365 -19.77 0.02 15.54
N VAL A 366 -20.13 -1.27 15.55
CA VAL A 366 -20.69 -1.99 14.40
C VAL A 366 -22.03 -2.58 14.80
N CYS A 367 -23.07 -2.17 14.10
CA CYS A 367 -24.46 -2.54 14.29
C CYS A 367 -24.97 -3.37 13.10
N ARG A 368 -25.91 -4.28 13.38
CA ARG A 368 -26.73 -4.94 12.36
C ARG A 368 -28.22 -4.74 12.72
N PRO A 369 -28.90 -3.77 12.09
CA PRO A 369 -30.27 -3.40 12.45
C PRO A 369 -31.29 -4.55 12.38
N GLU A 370 -32.34 -4.44 13.21
CA GLU A 370 -33.58 -5.20 13.04
C GLU A 370 -34.41 -4.63 11.86
N PRO A 371 -35.19 -5.45 11.13
CA PRO A 371 -35.99 -4.98 9.98
C PRO A 371 -37.19 -4.10 10.37
N GLU A 372 -37.50 -3.98 11.66
CA GLU A 372 -38.65 -3.22 12.18
C GLU A 372 -38.26 -1.82 12.68
N ALA A 373 -36.97 -1.55 12.88
CA ALA A 373 -36.45 -0.22 13.16
C ALA A 373 -36.46 0.65 11.89
N SER A 374 -36.98 1.88 11.98
CA SER A 374 -36.89 2.82 10.87
C SER A 374 -35.45 3.32 10.68
N TYR A 375 -35.10 3.68 9.43
CA TYR A 375 -33.79 4.26 9.13
C TYR A 375 -33.54 5.56 9.91
N GLU A 376 -34.59 6.33 10.17
CA GLU A 376 -34.55 7.54 10.99
C GLU A 376 -34.24 7.22 12.47
N GLN A 377 -34.86 6.19 13.05
CA GLN A 377 -34.61 5.77 14.44
C GLN A 377 -33.15 5.33 14.61
N CYS A 378 -32.69 4.41 13.76
CA CYS A 378 -31.30 3.93 13.74
C CYS A 378 -30.25 5.04 13.49
N MET A 379 -30.68 6.28 13.15
CA MET A 379 -29.82 7.42 12.84
C MET A 379 -29.91 8.59 13.84
N ASP A 380 -30.80 8.57 14.82
CA ASP A 380 -31.06 9.71 15.73
C ASP A 380 -30.07 9.84 16.91
N PHE A 381 -29.12 8.90 17.03
CA PHE A 381 -28.15 8.74 18.13
C PHE A 381 -28.76 8.31 19.48
N TRP A 382 -30.07 8.07 19.56
CA TRP A 382 -30.78 7.64 20.76
C TRP A 382 -31.10 6.13 20.73
N ASP A 383 -31.36 5.57 19.55
CA ASP A 383 -31.34 4.12 19.27
C ASP A 383 -29.95 3.74 18.70
N ASN A 384 -29.16 2.98 19.48
CA ASN A 384 -27.77 2.62 19.15
C ASN A 384 -27.58 1.13 18.82
N ASP A 385 -28.57 0.28 19.09
CA ASP A 385 -28.68 -1.13 18.65
C ASP A 385 -29.39 -1.25 17.29
N CYS A 386 -30.14 -0.21 16.90
CA CYS A 386 -31.08 -0.17 15.79
C CYS A 386 -32.18 -1.24 15.91
N ASP A 387 -32.85 -1.26 17.07
CA ASP A 387 -34.00 -2.11 17.38
C ASP A 387 -35.36 -1.37 17.33
N GLY A 388 -35.33 -0.04 17.21
CA GLY A 388 -36.50 0.84 17.19
C GLY A 388 -36.84 1.47 18.55
N LEU A 389 -36.03 1.27 19.60
CA LEU A 389 -36.27 1.77 20.95
C LEU A 389 -35.23 2.81 21.38
N ILE A 390 -35.71 4.00 21.74
CA ILE A 390 -34.90 5.03 22.42
C ILE A 390 -34.63 4.55 23.87
N GLY A 391 -33.39 4.13 24.16
CA GLY A 391 -33.06 3.51 25.46
C GLY A 391 -31.57 3.24 25.70
N GLU A 392 -31.26 2.65 26.87
CA GLU A 392 -29.91 2.16 27.16
C GLU A 392 -29.61 0.87 26.39
N ALA A 393 -29.05 1.05 25.19
CA ALA A 393 -28.50 0.01 24.32
C ALA A 393 -27.46 -0.89 25.03
N GLY A 394 -27.94 -1.95 25.68
CA GLY A 394 -27.13 -3.11 26.10
C GLY A 394 -25.95 -2.87 27.06
N LEU A 395 -25.83 -1.71 27.72
CA LEU A 395 -24.71 -1.45 28.64
C LEU A 395 -24.78 -2.36 29.90
N PRO A 396 -23.79 -3.26 30.15
CA PRO A 396 -23.53 -3.74 31.50
C PRO A 396 -22.98 -2.56 32.31
N GLY A 397 -23.88 -1.85 32.98
CA GLY A 397 -23.72 -0.43 33.36
C GLY A 397 -22.36 -0.01 33.90
N LEU A 398 -21.70 0.90 33.18
CA LEU A 398 -20.63 1.73 33.74
C LEU A 398 -21.26 2.83 34.60
N PRO A 399 -21.03 2.85 35.93
CA PRO A 399 -21.67 3.84 36.81
C PRO A 399 -21.15 5.26 36.53
N PRO A 400 -21.98 6.30 36.76
CA PRO A 400 -21.63 7.67 36.40
C PRO A 400 -20.44 8.21 37.21
N SER A 401 -19.38 8.57 36.49
CA SER A 401 -18.31 9.51 36.88
C SER A 401 -17.63 9.31 38.24
N SER A 402 -16.52 8.57 38.27
CA SER A 402 -15.30 9.04 38.98
C SER A 402 -14.03 8.24 38.60
N SER A 403 -13.17 8.87 37.79
CA SER A 403 -11.70 8.76 37.84
C SER A 403 -11.06 7.39 38.15
N PHE A 404 -11.16 6.41 37.25
CA PHE A 404 -10.23 5.26 37.21
C PHE A 404 -9.83 4.90 35.79
N ALA A 405 -8.58 4.45 35.62
CA ALA A 405 -8.04 3.97 34.36
C ALA A 405 -8.61 2.58 33.99
N PRO A 406 -8.77 2.24 32.70
CA PRO A 406 -9.35 0.97 32.29
C PRO A 406 -8.46 -0.20 32.72
N THR A 407 -9.02 -1.11 33.51
CA THR A 407 -8.38 -2.41 33.81
C THR A 407 -8.68 -3.35 32.65
N ILE A 408 -7.79 -3.35 31.65
CA ILE A 408 -7.90 -4.22 30.46
C ILE A 408 -7.96 -5.68 30.90
N ALA A 409 -8.96 -6.42 30.40
CA ALA A 409 -9.06 -7.86 30.56
C ALA A 409 -8.03 -8.58 29.65
N ILE A 410 -6.76 -8.54 30.03
CA ILE A 410 -5.67 -9.20 29.30
C ILE A 410 -5.92 -10.73 29.26
N PRO A 411 -5.92 -11.37 28.08
CA PRO A 411 -5.98 -12.83 27.98
C PRO A 411 -4.68 -13.47 28.49
N THR A 412 -4.66 -13.86 29.76
CA THR A 412 -3.46 -14.41 30.42
C THR A 412 -3.17 -15.86 30.03
N THR A 413 -2.59 -16.09 28.83
CA THR A 413 -1.53 -17.11 28.61
C THR A 413 -0.86 -16.94 27.23
N PHE A 414 0.20 -16.12 27.17
CA PHE A 414 1.30 -16.34 26.23
C PHE A 414 2.61 -16.42 27.01
N SER A 415 3.13 -17.63 27.18
CA SER A 415 4.41 -17.87 27.86
C SER A 415 5.56 -17.72 26.87
N SER A 416 6.22 -16.56 26.90
CA SER A 416 7.42 -16.27 26.12
C SER A 416 8.67 -16.89 26.78
N SER A 417 8.85 -18.20 26.57
CA SER A 417 10.14 -18.85 26.87
C SER A 417 11.27 -18.21 26.03
N PRO A 418 12.42 -17.85 26.61
CA PRO A 418 13.50 -17.22 25.88
C PRO A 418 14.25 -18.24 25.01
N THR A 419 14.05 -18.18 23.68
CA THR A 419 14.81 -18.99 22.73
C THR A 419 16.28 -18.56 22.71
N SER A 420 17.14 -19.34 23.36
CA SER A 420 18.58 -19.15 23.32
C SER A 420 19.15 -19.33 21.91
N LEU A 421 20.14 -18.53 21.55
CA LEU A 421 20.84 -18.69 20.27
C LEU A 421 21.54 -20.06 20.21
N PRO A 422 21.33 -20.87 19.16
CA PRO A 422 22.18 -22.02 18.91
C PRO A 422 23.56 -21.55 18.45
N SER A 423 24.60 -21.92 19.20
CA SER A 423 25.99 -21.61 18.87
C SER A 423 26.45 -22.27 17.58
N SER A 424 27.13 -21.51 16.72
CA SER A 424 27.70 -21.98 15.45
C SER A 424 28.64 -23.18 15.63
N THR A 425 28.36 -24.29 14.92
CA THR A 425 29.27 -25.44 14.83
C THR A 425 29.67 -25.67 13.38
N THR A 426 30.96 -25.64 13.11
CA THR A 426 31.51 -25.69 11.74
C THR A 426 31.75 -27.13 11.30
N THR A 427 31.08 -27.57 10.23
CA THR A 427 31.42 -28.83 9.52
C THR A 427 31.38 -28.60 8.02
N ALA A 428 32.48 -28.89 7.34
CA ALA A 428 32.57 -28.81 5.88
C ALA A 428 32.37 -30.20 5.24
N LEU A 429 31.74 -30.23 4.06
CA LEU A 429 31.71 -31.42 3.19
C LEU A 429 31.51 -31.00 1.73
N LEU A 430 32.34 -31.56 0.84
CA LEU A 430 32.23 -31.38 -0.61
C LEU A 430 31.39 -32.52 -1.21
N ALA A 431 30.55 -32.22 -2.20
CA ALA A 431 30.14 -33.15 -3.26
C ALA A 431 29.65 -32.38 -4.50
N THR A 432 29.69 -33.01 -5.67
CA THR A 432 29.45 -32.38 -6.99
C THR A 432 28.27 -33.00 -7.76
N ALA A 433 27.41 -32.15 -8.34
CA ALA A 433 26.58 -32.42 -9.53
C ALA A 433 26.21 -31.05 -10.16
N ALA A 434 26.41 -30.76 -11.45
CA ALA A 434 25.83 -31.41 -12.64
C ALA A 434 24.29 -31.27 -12.67
N SER A 435 23.72 -30.10 -12.97
CA SER A 435 23.58 -29.46 -14.31
C SER A 435 22.43 -29.99 -15.17
N SER A 436 21.24 -29.41 -14.99
CA SER A 436 20.18 -29.37 -16.01
C SER A 436 19.40 -28.06 -15.87
N LEU A 437 19.34 -27.26 -16.94
CA LEU A 437 18.49 -26.07 -17.00
C LEU A 437 17.10 -26.48 -17.48
N PRO A 438 16.01 -26.12 -16.79
CA PRO A 438 14.67 -26.29 -17.33
C PRO A 438 14.44 -25.31 -18.49
N SER A 439 13.79 -25.76 -19.55
CA SER A 439 13.37 -24.91 -20.66
C SER A 439 12.38 -23.85 -20.17
N ILE A 440 12.60 -22.59 -20.53
CA ILE A 440 11.67 -21.49 -20.20
C ILE A 440 10.45 -21.61 -21.12
N THR A 441 9.35 -22.14 -20.58
CA THR A 441 8.03 -22.05 -21.21
C THR A 441 7.57 -20.60 -21.17
N THR A 442 7.01 -20.10 -22.27
CA THR A 442 6.48 -18.72 -22.35
C THR A 442 5.34 -18.52 -21.35
N THR A 443 5.55 -17.64 -20.38
CA THR A 443 4.54 -17.22 -19.40
C THR A 443 3.43 -16.38 -20.03
N PRO A 444 2.24 -16.29 -19.39
CA PRO A 444 1.18 -15.37 -19.80
C PRO A 444 1.65 -13.90 -19.79
N PRO A 445 0.93 -12.98 -20.47
CA PRO A 445 1.31 -11.56 -20.52
C PRO A 445 1.43 -10.95 -19.12
N VAL A 446 2.57 -10.30 -18.87
CA VAL A 446 2.81 -9.57 -17.62
C VAL A 446 1.97 -8.29 -17.63
N HIS A 447 1.10 -8.13 -16.63
CA HIS A 447 0.40 -6.87 -16.42
C HIS A 447 1.38 -5.80 -15.93
N VAL A 448 1.34 -4.64 -16.58
CA VAL A 448 2.04 -3.42 -16.17
C VAL A 448 0.98 -2.43 -15.72
N SER A 449 1.18 -1.85 -14.55
CA SER A 449 0.38 -0.76 -14.01
C SER A 449 1.13 0.56 -14.15
N THR A 450 0.41 1.66 -14.40
CA THR A 450 0.99 2.96 -14.72
C THR A 450 0.44 4.02 -13.77
N SER A 451 1.30 4.68 -12.98
CA SER A 451 0.86 5.72 -12.05
C SER A 451 0.31 6.92 -12.83
N ALA A 452 -0.89 7.35 -12.48
CA ALA A 452 -1.46 8.62 -12.93
C ALA A 452 -0.72 9.83 -12.31
N ARG A 453 -1.11 11.04 -12.76
CA ARG A 453 -0.45 12.33 -12.50
C ARG A 453 -0.70 12.91 -11.11
#